data_AF-A0A260RNX6-F1
#
_entry.id   AF-A0A260RNX6-F1
#
_cell.length_a   1.000
_cell.length_b   1.000
_cell.length_c   1.000
_cell.angle_alpha   90.00
_cell.angle_beta   90.00
_cell.angle_gamma   90.00
#
_symmetry.space_group_name_H-M   'P 1'
#
loop_
_entity.id
_entity.type
_entity.pdbx_description
1 polymer ?
#
loop_
_entity_poly.entity_id
_entity_poly.type
_entity_poly.pdbx_seq_one_letter_code
_entity_poly.pdbx_strand_id
1 'polypeptide(L)'
;MGEAKRNLTAVTSEYGDERPERGVGVSIRRGGIEVEYLDATGIEEHAPMDWTPDMAEVLLGRSGYAVTGRWVDISDPCAEDPIWELPVAKTADR
;
A
#
# COMPACT_ATOMS: atom_id res chain seq x y z
N MET A 1 12.28 27.41 -4.10
CA MET A 1 12.03 26.29 -5.04
C MET A 1 12.22 25.02 -4.23
N GLY A 2 11.14 24.31 -3.97
CA GLY A 2 11.13 23.11 -3.13
C GLY A 2 9.83 22.42 -3.42
N GLU A 3 9.89 21.53 -4.40
CA GLU A 3 8.77 20.80 -4.98
C GLU A 3 7.84 20.27 -3.89
N ALA A 4 6.55 20.31 -4.20
CA ALA A 4 5.44 19.84 -3.39
C ALA A 4 5.86 18.66 -2.50
N LYS A 5 5.52 18.73 -1.20
CA LYS A 5 5.22 17.54 -0.40
C LYS A 5 4.37 16.64 -1.29
N ARG A 6 4.98 15.64 -1.90
CA ARG A 6 4.34 14.77 -2.88
C ARG A 6 3.32 14.01 -2.06
N ASN A 7 2.02 14.33 -2.21
CA ASN A 7 0.92 13.63 -1.54
C ASN A 7 0.87 12.21 -2.11
N LEU A 8 1.77 11.37 -1.61
CA LEU A 8 1.80 9.95 -1.89
C LEU A 8 0.94 9.28 -0.82
N THR A 9 0.06 8.40 -1.27
CA THR A 9 -0.80 7.63 -0.41
C THR A 9 -0.53 6.17 -0.69
N ALA A 10 -0.23 5.39 0.33
CA ALA A 10 -0.20 3.94 0.24
C ALA A 10 -1.60 3.39 0.49
N VAL A 11 -2.04 2.45 -0.34
CA VAL A 11 -3.32 1.75 -0.20
C VAL A 11 -3.04 0.26 -0.16
N THR A 12 -3.53 -0.43 0.87
CA THR A 12 -3.48 -1.89 0.92
C THR A 12 -4.47 -2.44 -0.11
N SER A 13 -4.00 -3.27 -1.03
CA SER A 13 -4.88 -3.93 -1.99
C SER A 13 -4.63 -5.44 -1.92
N GLU A 14 -5.61 -6.20 -1.44
CA GLU A 14 -5.90 -7.49 -2.06
C GLU A 14 -6.37 -7.19 -3.49
N TYR A 15 -5.94 -7.98 -4.45
CA TYR A 15 -5.95 -7.62 -5.85
C TYR A 15 -7.31 -7.08 -6.32
N GLY A 16 -7.30 -5.90 -6.96
CA GLY A 16 -8.40 -5.51 -7.83
C GLY A 16 -8.40 -6.41 -9.07
N ASP A 17 -9.21 -7.47 -9.04
CA ASP A 17 -9.84 -8.26 -10.11
C ASP A 17 -9.04 -8.76 -11.34
N GLU A 18 -7.87 -8.21 -11.71
CA GLU A 18 -7.35 -8.33 -13.09
C GLU A 18 -5.92 -8.88 -13.25
N ARG A 19 -5.17 -9.16 -12.16
CA ARG A 19 -3.82 -9.73 -12.26
C ARG A 19 -3.84 -11.26 -11.99
N PRO A 20 -3.17 -12.07 -12.85
CA PRO A 20 -3.31 -13.53 -12.85
C PRO A 20 -2.62 -14.26 -11.69
N GLU A 21 -1.83 -13.57 -10.87
CA GLU A 21 -1.04 -14.12 -9.77
C GLU A 21 -1.70 -13.68 -8.46
N ARG A 22 -2.18 -14.59 -7.61
CA ARG A 22 -3.00 -14.26 -6.42
C ARG A 22 -2.13 -13.69 -5.27
N GLY A 23 -1.54 -12.53 -5.45
CA GLY A 23 -0.69 -11.89 -4.44
C GLY A 23 -1.44 -10.94 -3.50
N VAL A 24 -0.71 -10.30 -2.59
CA VAL A 24 -1.16 -9.14 -1.79
C VAL A 24 -0.09 -8.06 -1.87
N GLY A 25 -0.46 -6.78 -1.75
CA GLY A 25 0.51 -5.70 -1.87
C GLY A 25 0.00 -4.31 -1.56
N VAL A 26 0.87 -3.33 -1.79
CA VAL A 26 0.61 -1.91 -1.51
C VAL A 26 0.70 -1.10 -2.79
N SER A 27 -0.41 -0.45 -3.16
CA SER A 27 -0.45 0.52 -4.25
C SER A 27 -0.04 1.90 -3.72
N ILE A 28 1.02 2.48 -4.29
CA ILE A 28 1.40 3.88 -4.06
C ILE A 28 0.67 4.74 -5.07
N ARG A 29 -0.13 5.68 -4.58
CA ARG A 29 -0.90 6.61 -5.39
C ARG A 29 -0.41 8.04 -5.22
N ARG A 30 -0.43 8.82 -6.31
CA ARG A 30 -0.20 10.27 -6.28
C ARG A 30 -1.44 10.96 -6.82
N GLY A 31 -2.17 11.67 -5.96
CA GLY A 31 -3.42 12.34 -6.35
C GLY A 31 -4.48 11.38 -6.89
N GLY A 32 -4.57 10.18 -6.32
CA GLY A 32 -5.55 9.15 -6.70
C GLY A 32 -5.11 8.21 -7.84
N ILE A 33 -4.00 8.49 -8.52
CA ILE A 33 -3.47 7.66 -9.61
C ILE A 33 -2.39 6.75 -9.05
N GLU A 34 -2.46 5.44 -9.32
CA GLU A 34 -1.38 4.50 -9.00
C GLU A 34 -0.11 4.86 -9.79
N VAL A 35 0.99 5.06 -9.06
CA VAL A 35 2.31 5.38 -9.62
C VAL A 35 3.33 4.26 -9.40
N GLU A 36 3.09 3.41 -8.41
CA GLU A 36 3.96 2.27 -8.10
C GLU A 36 3.14 1.21 -7.35
N TYR A 37 3.47 -0.06 -7.55
CA TYR A 37 2.90 -1.18 -6.81
C TYR A 37 4.02 -1.96 -6.13
N LEU A 38 3.89 -2.18 -4.84
CA LEU A 38 4.81 -2.96 -4.03
C LEU A 38 4.20 -4.33 -3.80
N ASP A 39 4.80 -5.35 -4.40
CA ASP A 39 4.38 -6.74 -4.22
C ASP A 39 4.91 -7.31 -2.90
N ALA A 40 4.04 -7.94 -2.11
CA ALA A 40 4.42 -8.63 -0.89
C ALA A 40 4.89 -10.06 -1.19
N THR A 41 6.02 -10.18 -1.89
CA THR A 41 6.66 -11.48 -2.17
C THR A 41 6.86 -12.29 -0.87
N GLY A 42 6.37 -13.54 -0.87
CA GLY A 42 6.55 -14.48 0.26
C GLY A 42 5.38 -14.61 1.25
N ILE A 43 4.26 -13.91 1.05
CA ILE A 43 3.02 -14.13 1.83
C ILE A 43 2.19 -15.31 1.26
N GLU A 44 2.41 -15.67 -0.01
CA GLU A 44 1.66 -16.71 -0.74
C GLU A 44 1.75 -18.13 -0.15
N GLU A 45 2.78 -18.43 0.65
CA GLU A 45 2.95 -19.79 1.23
C GLU A 45 2.13 -20.00 2.53
N HIS A 46 1.60 -18.93 3.13
CA HIS A 46 0.92 -18.96 4.43
C HIS A 46 -0.44 -18.24 4.41
N ALA A 47 -1.31 -18.63 3.48
CA ALA A 47 -2.73 -18.24 3.39
C ALA A 47 -3.03 -16.73 3.23
N PRO A 48 -4.09 -16.37 2.50
CA PRO A 48 -4.56 -14.99 2.35
C PRO A 48 -5.25 -14.45 3.63
N MET A 49 -4.72 -14.70 4.83
CA MET A 49 -5.47 -14.50 6.08
C MET A 49 -4.95 -13.41 7.02
N ASP A 50 -3.83 -12.74 6.74
CA ASP A 50 -3.29 -11.73 7.66
C ASP A 50 -2.68 -10.51 6.94
N TRP A 51 -3.19 -10.11 5.78
CA TRP A 51 -2.77 -8.84 5.20
C TRP A 51 -3.24 -7.68 6.09
N THR A 52 -2.31 -7.16 6.87
CA THR A 52 -2.58 -6.16 7.92
C THR A 52 -1.85 -4.85 7.62
N PRO A 53 -2.34 -3.72 8.16
CA PRO A 53 -1.66 -2.44 8.08
C PRO A 53 -0.18 -2.51 8.50
N ASP A 54 0.14 -3.26 9.56
CA ASP A 54 1.51 -3.46 10.03
C ASP A 54 2.42 -4.12 8.97
N MET A 55 1.93 -5.13 8.24
CA MET A 55 2.73 -5.77 7.16
C MET A 55 2.98 -4.81 6.00
N ALA A 56 1.97 -4.00 5.65
CA ALA A 56 2.11 -2.98 4.63
C ALA A 56 3.13 -1.91 5.03
N GLU A 57 3.20 -1.51 6.31
CA GLU A 57 4.25 -0.60 6.81
C GLU A 57 5.65 -1.20 6.70
N VAL A 58 5.81 -2.49 7.01
CA VAL A 58 7.10 -3.19 6.84
C VAL A 58 7.52 -3.21 5.37
N LEU A 59 6.59 -3.49 4.45
CA LEU A 59 6.86 -3.50 3.01
C LEU A 59 7.25 -2.10 2.51
N LEU A 60 6.53 -1.07 2.93
CA LEU A 60 6.83 0.33 2.62
C LEU A 60 8.24 0.72 3.09
N GLY A 61 8.60 0.37 4.33
CA GLY A 61 9.93 0.63 4.88
C GLY A 61 11.04 -0.02 4.07
N ARG A 62 10.86 -1.28 3.65
CA ARG A 62 11.82 -2.01 2.79
C ARG A 62 11.96 -1.38 1.41
N SER A 63 10.88 -0.84 0.86
CA SER A 63 10.85 -0.20 -0.46
C SER A 63 11.27 1.28 -0.46
N GLY A 64 11.69 1.82 0.68
CA GLY A 64 12.14 3.21 0.78
C GLY A 64 11.01 4.22 0.89
N TYR A 65 9.93 3.86 1.60
CA TYR A 65 8.86 4.76 2.00
C TYR A 65 8.77 4.86 3.52
N ALA A 66 8.47 6.06 4.01
CA ALA A 66 8.16 6.33 5.40
C ALA A 66 6.68 6.68 5.53
N VAL A 67 6.06 6.08 6.53
CA VAL A 67 4.72 6.39 6.99
C VAL A 67 4.74 7.79 7.62
N THR A 68 3.86 8.68 7.16
CA THR A 68 3.79 10.07 7.66
C THR A 68 2.50 10.39 8.38
N GLY A 69 1.61 9.41 8.52
CA GLY A 69 0.30 9.57 9.15
C GLY A 69 -0.20 8.28 9.77
N ARG A 70 -1.52 8.11 9.79
CA ARG A 70 -2.20 6.92 10.33
C ARG A 70 -2.97 6.25 9.21
N TRP A 71 -3.13 4.93 9.34
CA TRP A 71 -4.05 4.18 8.51
C TRP A 71 -5.49 4.65 8.71
N VAL A 72 -6.19 4.78 7.59
CA VAL A 72 -7.61 5.12 7.51
C VAL A 72 -8.29 3.99 6.77
N ASP A 73 -9.32 3.42 7.37
CA ASP A 73 -10.18 2.45 6.72
C ASP A 73 -11.02 3.14 5.64
N ILE A 74 -10.82 2.72 4.40
CA ILE A 74 -11.55 3.18 3.21
C ILE A 74 -12.30 2.04 2.53
N SER A 75 -12.44 0.91 3.22
CA SER A 75 -13.27 -0.21 2.77
C SER A 75 -14.67 0.29 2.46
N ASP A 76 -15.23 -0.19 1.36
CA ASP A 76 -16.68 -0.09 1.21
C ASP A 76 -17.32 -0.97 2.31
N PRO A 77 -18.39 -0.52 2.99
CA PRO A 77 -19.06 -1.35 4.00
C PRO A 77 -19.62 -2.67 3.46
N CYS A 78 -19.71 -2.83 2.13
CA CYS A 78 -20.07 -4.08 1.46
C CYS A 78 -18.87 -4.87 0.92
N ALA A 79 -17.63 -4.39 1.08
CA ALA A 79 -16.43 -5.13 0.69
C ALA A 79 -16.15 -6.27 1.68
N GLU A 80 -15.75 -7.43 1.15
CA GLU A 80 -15.38 -8.59 1.97
C GLU A 80 -14.04 -8.37 2.67
N ASP A 81 -13.13 -7.62 2.04
CA ASP A 81 -11.79 -7.34 2.54
C ASP A 81 -11.63 -5.86 2.89
N PRO A 82 -11.15 -5.55 4.11
CA PRO A 82 -10.91 -4.17 4.50
C PRO A 82 -9.76 -3.55 3.70
N ILE A 83 -9.95 -2.31 3.27
CA ILE A 83 -8.97 -1.54 2.50
C ILE A 83 -8.54 -0.37 3.38
N TRP A 84 -7.24 -0.24 3.63
CA TRP A 84 -6.68 0.87 4.37
C TRP A 84 -5.83 1.78 3.47
N GLU A 85 -5.88 3.08 3.74
CA GLU A 85 -4.98 4.06 3.13
C GLU A 85 -4.16 4.81 4.19
N LEU A 86 -2.95 5.23 3.85
CA LEU A 86 -2.15 6.13 4.69
C LEU A 86 -1.24 7.04 3.85
N PRO A 87 -0.90 8.25 4.35
CA PRO A 87 0.02 9.14 3.65
C PRO A 87 1.49 8.73 3.86
N VAL A 88 2.22 8.50 2.77
CA VAL A 88 3.64 8.12 2.79
C VAL A 88 4.53 9.21 2.18
N ALA A 89 5.81 9.17 2.52
CA ALA A 89 6.86 9.95 1.86
C ALA A 89 7.97 9.02 1.40
N LYS A 90 8.54 9.26 0.22
CA LYS A 90 9.72 8.52 -0.25
C LYS A 90 10.93 8.91 0.60
N THR A 91 11.61 7.93 1.18
CA THR A 91 12.80 8.15 2.03
C THR A 91 14.09 8.29 1.23
N ALA A 92 14.06 7.96 -0.06
CA ALA A 92 15.19 8.13 -0.97
C ALA A 92 15.11 9.47 -1.73
N ASP A 93 15.89 10.45 -1.24
CA ASP A 93 16.61 11.41 -2.08
C ASP A 93 18.09 11.01 -1.98
N ARG A 94 18.59 10.24 -2.96
CA ARG A 94 20.02 10.02 -3.13
C ARG A 94 20.38 10.00 -4.60
#